data_AF-A0A523TWH5-F1
#
_entry.id   AF-A0A523TWH5-F1
#
_cell.length_a   1.000
_cell.length_b   1.000
_cell.length_c   1.000
_cell.angle_alpha   90.00
_cell.angle_beta   90.00
_cell.angle_gamma   90.00
#
_symmetry.space_group_name_H-M   'P 1'
#
loop_
_entity.id
_entity.type
_entity.pdbx_description
1 polymer ?
#
loop_
_entity_poly.entity_id
_entity_poly.type
_entity_poly.pdbx_seq_one_letter_code
_entity_poly.pdbx_strand_id
1 'polypeptide(L)'
;MIVTSGSAPARRSGFLKVSYMVARRISIAVLLLCVLSLLLPAGEPVKPPDGAGEREIDSKKVDAAVKKAVAFIRKHQEKDGSWKFPGVSEDRYPMGVTAFAAFALIKGGVKRNDPAVIRALTYISKQQFKKVYSISVCILLLEALYTPPPPKDKKKLEKYIILGQANIAAQAWRQYAPQSHKKLLKEAAGWLVSKQEPKKKLWRYPEVYTDEPCPEDASNAQYAMLALAVARRLGYRDIPDKLYFKVIDWFLENQEKDGPEIPYFPVPGADKSIRELLKHAAKIRKALKKKKKNQTAEEIIEQAEPLYRTNETFPMKARGWGYSAPGVLPEIGFDTVSGSMTASGICCLMIAKEALGGKLRGKKAEAVDQAMRDGFAWLRKNWTVSRNPCKPRYEYYYLYSVERACQLTLTQHIAEHDWYGEGAKHLLAIQNADGSWNKTQHLSALTNTCFGILFLKRATTPVLNVPSVTFTGDYLKKKQDKKKKNKK
;
A
#
# COMPACT_ATOMS: atom_id res chain seq x y z
N MET A 1 -35.54 19.29 48.58
CA MET A 1 -36.32 20.24 49.41
C MET A 1 -35.56 21.55 49.51
N ILE A 2 -35.80 22.49 48.60
CA ILE A 2 -35.56 23.93 48.81
C ILE A 2 -36.67 24.64 48.03
N VAL A 3 -37.46 25.47 48.73
CA VAL A 3 -38.65 26.19 48.26
C VAL A 3 -38.53 27.64 48.74
N THR A 4 -38.58 28.55 47.74
CA THR A 4 -39.15 29.92 47.68
C THR A 4 -38.55 31.04 48.56
N SER A 5 -38.64 32.34 48.25
CA SER A 5 -39.51 33.17 47.37
C SER A 5 -38.74 34.48 47.03
N GLY A 6 -38.80 35.07 45.82
CA GLY A 6 -39.77 36.06 45.29
C GLY A 6 -39.05 37.42 45.07
N SER A 7 -39.27 38.32 44.09
CA SER A 7 -40.13 38.43 42.89
C SER A 7 -39.69 39.66 42.02
N ALA A 8 -39.61 39.48 40.68
CA ALA A 8 -39.84 40.35 39.49
C ALA A 8 -39.41 41.85 39.42
N PRO A 9 -39.10 42.39 38.20
CA PRO A 9 -40.15 42.72 37.22
C PRO A 9 -39.86 42.35 35.74
N ALA A 10 -40.89 42.53 34.92
CA ALA A 10 -41.15 42.02 33.57
C ALA A 10 -40.36 42.68 32.41
N ARG A 11 -40.29 41.97 31.25
CA ARG A 11 -40.69 42.53 29.94
C ARG A 11 -40.88 41.46 28.85
N ARG A 12 -41.89 41.72 28.03
CA ARG A 12 -42.54 40.86 27.02
C ARG A 12 -41.76 40.72 25.71
N SER A 13 -42.13 39.67 24.99
CA SER A 13 -41.95 39.39 23.57
C SER A 13 -42.54 40.45 22.64
N GLY A 14 -41.92 40.63 21.47
CA GLY A 14 -42.51 41.26 20.28
C GLY A 14 -41.60 42.28 19.57
N PHE A 15 -41.48 42.14 18.23
CA PHE A 15 -40.69 42.93 17.27
C PHE A 15 -39.20 42.55 17.21
N LEU A 16 -38.59 42.10 16.11
CA LEU A 16 -38.68 42.60 14.73
C LEU A 16 -38.66 41.48 13.66
N LYS A 17 -39.65 41.54 12.75
CA LYS A 17 -39.47 41.27 11.31
C LYS A 17 -38.56 42.37 10.71
N VAL A 18 -38.04 42.12 9.49
CA VAL A 18 -37.13 42.94 8.65
C VAL A 18 -35.67 42.49 8.83
N SER A 19 -35.10 41.62 7.98
CA SER A 19 -34.88 41.89 6.55
C SER A 19 -34.80 40.61 5.72
N TYR A 20 -35.91 40.29 5.05
CA TYR A 20 -35.91 39.69 3.72
C TYR A 20 -35.79 40.85 2.75
N MET A 21 -34.60 41.10 2.18
CA MET A 21 -34.37 41.89 0.94
C MET A 21 -32.87 42.21 0.77
N VAL A 22 -32.06 41.23 0.35
CA VAL A 22 -30.95 41.47 -0.60
C VAL A 22 -30.79 40.19 -1.45
N ALA A 23 -31.72 40.02 -2.38
CA ALA A 23 -31.50 39.22 -3.57
C ALA A 23 -31.43 40.18 -4.76
N ARG A 24 -30.66 39.79 -5.79
CA ARG A 24 -30.46 40.43 -7.10
C ARG A 24 -29.32 41.43 -7.19
N ARG A 25 -28.17 40.94 -7.68
CA ARG A 25 -27.54 41.36 -8.95
C ARG A 25 -26.21 40.61 -9.17
N ILE A 26 -26.27 39.34 -9.58
CA ILE A 26 -25.25 38.75 -10.46
C ILE A 26 -25.97 37.86 -11.48
N SER A 27 -26.18 38.49 -12.63
CA SER A 27 -26.37 38.04 -14.02
C SER A 27 -26.76 36.59 -14.35
N ILE A 28 -27.88 36.52 -15.09
CA ILE A 28 -28.49 35.42 -15.85
C ILE A 28 -27.55 34.77 -16.92
N ALA A 29 -26.27 35.15 -16.98
CA ALA A 29 -25.30 34.62 -17.94
C ALA A 29 -24.65 33.27 -17.54
N VAL A 30 -24.75 32.84 -16.27
CA VAL A 30 -24.13 31.59 -15.79
C VAL A 30 -25.08 30.39 -15.87
N LEU A 31 -26.40 30.62 -15.86
CA LEU A 31 -27.41 29.55 -15.90
C LEU A 31 -27.70 29.02 -17.31
N LEU A 32 -27.37 29.78 -18.36
CA LEU A 32 -27.48 29.32 -19.76
C LEU A 32 -26.26 28.52 -20.25
N LEU A 33 -25.12 28.58 -19.54
CA LEU A 33 -23.93 27.77 -19.82
C LEU A 33 -23.96 26.37 -19.16
N CYS A 34 -24.81 26.18 -18.15
CA CYS A 34 -24.98 24.90 -17.46
C CYS A 34 -26.10 24.00 -18.03
N VAL A 35 -26.96 24.53 -18.90
CA VAL A 35 -28.08 23.76 -19.50
C VAL A 35 -27.77 23.26 -20.92
N LEU A 36 -26.80 23.85 -21.63
CA LEU A 36 -26.35 23.34 -22.94
C LEU A 36 -25.33 22.19 -22.88
N SER A 37 -24.83 21.81 -21.70
CA SER A 37 -23.91 20.68 -21.51
C SER A 37 -24.62 19.36 -21.16
N LEU A 38 -25.96 19.36 -21.11
CA LEU A 38 -26.81 18.20 -20.77
C LEU A 38 -27.47 17.51 -21.98
N LEU A 39 -27.08 17.87 -23.22
CA LEU A 39 -27.63 17.30 -24.45
C LEU A 39 -26.55 16.85 -25.45
N LEU A 40 -25.37 16.45 -24.97
CA LEU A 40 -24.46 15.66 -25.79
C LEU A 40 -24.83 14.18 -25.63
N PRO A 41 -25.08 13.44 -26.72
CA PRO A 41 -25.30 12.00 -26.62
C PRO A 41 -24.10 11.38 -25.91
N ALA A 42 -24.36 10.46 -24.98
CA ALA A 42 -23.33 9.65 -24.36
C ALA A 42 -22.50 9.03 -25.49
N GLY A 43 -21.30 9.56 -25.73
CA GLY A 43 -20.41 9.05 -26.75
C GLY A 43 -20.24 7.56 -26.49
N GLU A 44 -20.44 6.75 -27.53
CA GLU A 44 -20.20 5.31 -27.46
C GLU A 44 -18.83 5.06 -26.82
N PRO A 45 -18.67 4.03 -25.98
CA PRO A 45 -17.38 3.70 -25.39
C PRO A 45 -16.37 3.55 -26.52
N VAL A 46 -15.42 4.49 -26.58
CA VAL A 46 -14.33 4.46 -27.55
C VAL A 46 -13.60 3.15 -27.32
N LYS A 47 -13.78 2.21 -28.24
CA LYS A 47 -13.02 0.96 -28.29
C LYS A 47 -11.53 1.34 -28.24
N PRO A 48 -10.74 0.86 -27.27
CA PRO A 48 -9.32 1.17 -27.25
C PRO A 48 -8.72 0.69 -28.58
N PRO A 49 -7.88 1.51 -29.24
CA PRO A 49 -7.34 1.17 -30.54
C PRO A 49 -6.56 -0.13 -30.44
N ASP A 50 -6.84 -1.05 -31.36
CA ASP A 50 -6.17 -2.33 -31.47
C ASP A 50 -4.65 -2.12 -31.60
N GLY A 51 -3.90 -2.63 -30.62
CA GLY A 51 -2.47 -2.94 -30.73
C GLY A 51 -1.51 -1.81 -31.10
N ALA A 52 -1.07 -1.02 -30.12
CA ALA A 52 0.22 -0.34 -30.16
C ALA A 52 0.81 -0.21 -28.76
N GLY A 53 1.87 -0.97 -28.46
CA GLY A 53 2.49 -1.07 -27.14
C GLY A 53 2.85 0.29 -26.52
N GLU A 54 2.20 0.62 -25.41
CA GLU A 54 2.65 1.70 -24.54
C GLU A 54 4.02 1.35 -23.96
N ARG A 55 4.96 2.29 -24.11
CA ARG A 55 6.38 2.05 -23.84
C ARG A 55 6.58 1.80 -22.34
N GLU A 56 7.04 0.60 -22.02
CA GLU A 56 7.67 0.20 -20.75
C GLU A 56 8.48 1.38 -20.15
N ILE A 57 8.23 1.74 -18.88
CA ILE A 57 8.86 2.91 -18.24
C ILE A 57 10.39 2.80 -18.31
N ASP A 58 11.12 3.91 -18.45
CA ASP A 58 12.59 3.82 -18.48
C ASP A 58 13.15 3.65 -17.05
N SER A 59 13.75 2.49 -16.74
CA SER A 59 14.32 2.24 -15.40
C SER A 59 15.43 3.20 -15.03
N LYS A 60 16.17 3.73 -16.02
CA LYS A 60 17.20 4.73 -15.75
C LYS A 60 16.60 6.04 -15.25
N LYS A 61 15.42 6.42 -15.77
CA LYS A 61 14.69 7.61 -15.29
C LYS A 61 14.19 7.39 -13.86
N VAL A 62 13.67 6.20 -13.58
CA VAL A 62 13.27 5.80 -12.22
C VAL A 62 14.46 5.87 -11.26
N ASP A 63 15.60 5.28 -11.60
CA ASP A 63 16.77 5.29 -10.72
C ASP A 63 17.38 6.69 -10.56
N ALA A 64 17.35 7.52 -11.61
CA ALA A 64 17.76 8.92 -11.50
C ALA A 64 16.84 9.71 -10.55
N ALA A 65 15.52 9.53 -10.67
CA ALA A 65 14.55 10.17 -9.79
C ALA A 65 14.73 9.71 -8.34
N VAL A 66 14.88 8.40 -8.10
CA VAL A 66 15.11 7.84 -6.76
C VAL A 66 16.43 8.34 -6.17
N LYS A 67 17.50 8.46 -6.97
CA LYS A 67 18.77 9.02 -6.51
C LYS A 67 18.63 10.46 -6.02
N LYS A 68 17.87 11.30 -6.73
CA LYS A 68 17.58 12.68 -6.29
C LYS A 68 16.76 12.70 -5.00
N ALA A 69 15.72 11.87 -4.92
CA ALA A 69 14.88 11.72 -3.74
C ALA A 69 15.67 11.27 -2.50
N VAL A 70 16.60 10.31 -2.67
CA VAL A 70 17.54 9.88 -1.63
C VAL A 70 18.43 11.04 -1.16
N ALA A 71 18.95 11.85 -2.09
CA ALA A 71 19.75 13.02 -1.75
C ALA A 71 18.94 14.05 -0.94
N PHE A 72 17.69 14.29 -1.34
CA PHE A 72 16.76 15.14 -0.58
C PHE A 72 16.56 14.63 0.86
N ILE A 73 16.22 13.35 1.05
CA ILE A 73 16.03 12.78 2.40
C ILE A 73 17.29 12.95 3.25
N ARG A 74 18.47 12.62 2.71
CA ARG A 74 19.75 12.74 3.43
C ARG A 74 20.04 14.17 3.90
N LYS A 75 19.73 15.16 3.07
CA LYS A 75 19.97 16.58 3.39
C LYS A 75 19.16 17.05 4.59
N HIS A 76 18.04 16.40 4.90
CA HIS A 76 17.13 16.79 5.97
C HIS A 76 17.25 15.91 7.23
N GLN A 77 18.31 15.12 7.36
CA GLN A 77 18.55 14.37 8.59
C GLN A 77 19.14 15.29 9.67
N GLU A 78 18.61 15.20 10.88
CA GLU A 78 19.11 15.92 12.05
C GLU A 78 20.46 15.36 12.52
N LYS A 79 21.19 16.16 13.32
CA LYS A 79 22.46 15.75 13.92
C LYS A 79 22.31 14.51 14.84
N ASP A 80 21.17 14.38 15.51
CA ASP A 80 20.84 13.26 16.40
C ASP A 80 20.48 11.97 15.63
N GLY A 81 20.40 12.03 14.30
CA GLY A 81 20.06 10.92 13.42
C GLY A 81 18.57 10.80 13.07
N SER A 82 17.71 11.57 13.72
CA SER A 82 16.28 11.59 13.44
C SER A 82 15.93 12.39 12.18
N TRP A 83 14.68 12.27 11.74
CA TRP A 83 14.06 13.22 10.82
C TRP A 83 12.88 13.89 11.53
N LYS A 84 12.99 15.20 11.75
CA LYS A 84 11.91 16.03 12.29
C LYS A 84 11.34 16.86 11.14
N PHE A 85 10.05 16.72 10.86
CA PHE A 85 9.40 17.49 9.80
C PHE A 85 8.08 18.11 10.28
N PRO A 86 7.75 19.34 9.85
CA PRO A 86 6.47 19.94 10.17
C PRO A 86 5.29 19.06 9.70
N GLY A 87 4.29 18.86 10.57
CA GLY A 87 3.05 18.13 10.26
C GLY A 87 3.03 16.65 10.66
N VAL A 88 4.19 16.00 10.84
CA VAL A 88 4.33 14.69 11.50
C VAL A 88 5.72 14.66 12.14
N SER A 89 5.81 14.91 13.44
CA SER A 89 7.06 14.85 14.18
C SER A 89 7.23 13.52 14.91
N GLU A 90 8.47 13.22 15.29
CA GLU A 90 8.82 12.14 16.23
C GLU A 90 8.03 12.20 17.54
N ASP A 91 7.49 13.36 17.92
CA ASP A 91 6.62 13.49 19.11
C ASP A 91 5.30 12.73 18.93
N ARG A 92 4.75 12.71 17.71
CA ARG A 92 3.50 12.01 17.40
C ARG A 92 3.73 10.53 17.11
N TYR A 93 4.79 10.19 16.38
CA TYR A 93 5.16 8.81 16.06
C TYR A 93 6.62 8.53 16.43
N PRO A 94 6.91 8.32 17.72
CA PRO A 94 8.26 8.03 18.19
C PRO A 94 8.87 6.88 17.42
N MET A 95 10.11 7.04 16.96
CA MET A 95 10.88 6.17 16.04
C MET A 95 10.32 6.06 14.61
N GLY A 96 9.04 6.36 14.38
CA GLY A 96 8.32 5.95 13.19
C GLY A 96 8.74 6.72 11.94
N VAL A 97 8.90 8.04 12.07
CA VAL A 97 9.34 8.90 10.96
C VAL A 97 10.78 8.55 10.57
N THR A 98 11.66 8.41 11.55
CA THR A 98 13.07 8.03 11.34
C THR A 98 13.19 6.63 10.74
N ALA A 99 12.43 5.65 11.24
CA ALA A 99 12.40 4.29 10.68
C ALA A 99 11.88 4.31 9.23
N PHE A 100 10.88 5.14 8.93
CA PHE A 100 10.31 5.25 7.59
C PHE A 100 11.29 5.88 6.59
N ALA A 101 11.96 6.96 6.99
CA ALA A 101 13.00 7.60 6.18
C ALA A 101 14.18 6.64 5.93
N ALA A 102 14.67 5.96 6.97
CA ALA A 102 15.73 4.95 6.82
C ALA A 102 15.29 3.78 5.93
N PHE A 103 14.05 3.31 6.05
CA PHE A 103 13.50 2.27 5.20
C PHE A 103 13.47 2.69 3.74
N ALA A 104 13.00 3.92 3.45
CA ALA A 104 13.02 4.49 2.12
C ALA A 104 14.45 4.65 1.57
N LEU A 105 15.42 5.09 2.38
CA LEU A 105 16.83 5.17 1.97
C LEU A 105 17.39 3.80 1.56
N ILE A 106 17.18 2.77 2.37
CA ILE A 106 17.65 1.41 2.07
C ILE A 106 16.98 0.87 0.78
N LYS A 107 15.66 1.02 0.65
CA LYS A 107 14.92 0.60 -0.57
C LYS A 107 15.29 1.46 -1.80
N GLY A 108 15.73 2.70 -1.57
CA GLY A 108 16.32 3.59 -2.56
C GLY A 108 17.76 3.25 -2.96
N GLY A 109 18.36 2.22 -2.36
CA GLY A 109 19.70 1.71 -2.71
C GLY A 109 20.83 2.24 -1.82
N VAL A 110 20.53 2.96 -0.74
CA VAL A 110 21.54 3.32 0.26
C VAL A 110 22.00 2.08 1.00
N LYS A 111 23.31 1.95 1.24
CA LYS A 111 23.87 0.80 1.94
C LYS A 111 23.57 0.86 3.44
N ARG A 112 23.42 -0.30 4.07
CA ARG A 112 23.16 -0.41 5.53
C ARG A 112 24.23 0.23 6.42
N ASN A 113 25.47 0.33 5.93
CA ASN A 113 26.61 0.93 6.64
C ASN A 113 26.82 2.40 6.28
N ASP A 114 25.90 3.02 5.53
CA ASP A 114 25.95 4.46 5.28
C ASP A 114 25.78 5.24 6.60
N PRO A 115 26.54 6.32 6.84
CA PRO A 115 26.45 7.10 8.06
C PRO A 115 25.03 7.59 8.40
N ALA A 116 24.22 7.92 7.39
CA ALA A 116 22.84 8.37 7.61
C ALA A 116 21.97 7.23 8.18
N VAL A 117 22.15 6.01 7.68
CA VAL A 117 21.44 4.82 8.17
C VAL A 117 21.91 4.47 9.57
N ILE A 118 23.22 4.49 9.83
CA ILE A 118 23.78 4.17 11.15
C ILE A 118 23.21 5.12 12.21
N ARG A 119 23.23 6.45 11.96
CA ARG A 119 22.66 7.43 12.90
C ARG A 119 21.16 7.22 13.12
N ALA A 120 20.41 6.88 12.07
CA ALA A 120 18.99 6.56 12.20
C ALA A 120 18.76 5.37 13.14
N LEU A 121 19.55 4.30 12.99
CA LEU A 121 19.48 3.12 13.85
C LEU A 121 19.89 3.44 15.29
N THR A 122 20.90 4.27 15.49
CA THR A 122 21.31 4.76 16.83
C THR A 122 20.20 5.58 17.49
N TYR A 123 19.46 6.39 16.74
CA TYR A 123 18.31 7.11 17.26
C TYR A 123 17.17 6.15 17.63
N ILE A 124 16.81 5.23 16.72
CA ILE A 124 15.73 4.25 16.89
C ILE A 124 15.99 3.35 18.10
N SER A 125 17.23 2.90 18.33
CA SER A 125 17.57 2.02 19.45
C SER A 125 17.37 2.64 20.84
N LYS A 126 17.20 3.96 20.92
CA LYS A 126 16.95 4.70 22.16
C LYS A 126 15.45 4.95 22.43
N GLN A 127 14.58 4.59 21.49
CA GLN A 127 13.15 4.86 21.57
C GLN A 127 12.38 3.74 22.27
N GLN A 128 11.28 4.12 22.92
CA GLN A 128 10.34 3.17 23.53
C GLN A 128 9.24 2.76 22.53
N PHE A 129 8.71 1.55 22.70
CA PHE A 129 7.59 1.09 21.88
C PHE A 129 6.28 1.73 22.31
N LYS A 130 5.80 2.68 21.50
CA LYS A 130 4.57 3.44 21.78
C LYS A 130 3.46 3.26 20.73
N LYS A 131 3.80 3.14 19.43
CA LYS A 131 2.81 3.21 18.33
C LYS A 131 2.93 2.03 17.38
N VAL A 132 1.82 1.35 17.09
CA VAL A 132 1.77 0.23 16.14
C VAL A 132 2.45 0.57 14.81
N TYR A 133 2.09 1.69 14.18
CA TYR A 133 2.77 2.21 12.98
C TYR A 133 4.31 2.26 13.12
N SER A 134 4.80 2.89 14.18
CA SER A 134 6.23 3.06 14.44
C SER A 134 6.99 1.73 14.54
N ILE A 135 6.46 0.82 15.35
CA ILE A 135 7.07 -0.50 15.56
C ILE A 135 7.00 -1.32 14.27
N SER A 136 5.88 -1.25 13.56
CA SER A 136 5.71 -1.94 12.28
C SER A 136 6.76 -1.50 11.26
N VAL A 137 6.94 -0.19 11.06
CA VAL A 137 7.94 0.32 10.12
C VAL A 137 9.36 -0.04 10.55
N CYS A 138 9.65 -0.07 11.85
CA CYS A 138 10.93 -0.57 12.37
C CYS A 138 11.19 -2.03 11.94
N ILE A 139 10.18 -2.91 12.02
CA ILE A 139 10.32 -4.31 11.56
C ILE A 139 10.54 -4.38 10.03
N LEU A 140 9.84 -3.55 9.25
CA LEU A 140 10.08 -3.46 7.79
C LEU A 140 11.51 -3.01 7.46
N LEU A 141 12.03 -2.04 8.21
CA LEU A 141 13.42 -1.59 8.10
C LEU A 141 14.40 -2.73 8.43
N LEU A 142 14.16 -3.49 9.50
CA LEU A 142 15.02 -4.62 9.88
C LEU A 142 15.19 -5.62 8.74
N GLU A 143 14.13 -6.01 8.05
CA GLU A 143 14.26 -6.85 6.86
C GLU A 143 15.08 -6.18 5.75
N ALA A 144 14.78 -4.91 5.45
CA ALA A 144 15.40 -4.19 4.36
C ALA A 144 16.92 -4.06 4.53
N LEU A 145 17.41 -3.85 5.76
CA LEU A 145 18.84 -3.72 6.08
C LEU A 145 19.68 -4.92 5.64
N TYR A 146 19.09 -6.11 5.62
CA TYR A 146 19.81 -7.35 5.33
C TYR A 146 19.45 -7.94 3.98
N THR A 147 18.32 -7.56 3.39
CA THR A 147 17.90 -8.08 2.08
C THR A 147 18.78 -7.47 0.98
N PRO A 148 19.61 -8.25 0.28
CA PRO A 148 20.42 -7.72 -0.81
C PRO A 148 19.53 -7.23 -1.97
N PRO A 149 19.91 -6.12 -2.63
CA PRO A 149 19.23 -5.70 -3.84
C PRO A 149 19.44 -6.72 -4.97
N PRO A 150 18.55 -6.75 -5.97
CA PRO A 150 18.75 -7.50 -7.20
C PRO A 150 20.10 -7.10 -7.84
N PRO A 151 20.95 -8.08 -8.19
CA PRO A 151 22.26 -7.80 -8.78
C PRO A 151 22.12 -7.34 -10.23
N LYS A 152 23.03 -6.47 -10.69
CA LYS A 152 23.08 -6.02 -12.10
C LYS A 152 23.60 -7.09 -13.06
N ASP A 153 24.38 -8.05 -12.55
CA ASP A 153 24.87 -9.17 -13.36
C ASP A 153 23.72 -10.12 -13.72
N LYS A 154 23.54 -10.39 -15.02
CA LYS A 154 22.41 -11.18 -15.54
C LYS A 154 22.33 -12.58 -14.94
N LYS A 155 23.47 -13.27 -14.78
CA LYS A 155 23.49 -14.64 -14.25
C LYS A 155 23.14 -14.66 -12.76
N LYS A 156 23.68 -13.71 -11.99
CA LYS A 156 23.33 -13.55 -10.57
C LYS A 156 21.87 -13.15 -10.39
N LEU A 157 21.33 -12.33 -11.29
CA LEU A 157 19.93 -11.93 -11.22
C LEU A 157 18.99 -13.09 -11.50
N GLU A 158 19.30 -13.91 -12.49
CA GLU A 158 18.51 -15.10 -12.77
C GLU A 158 18.43 -16.01 -11.54
N LYS A 159 19.55 -16.21 -10.83
CA LYS A 159 19.56 -16.91 -9.54
C LYS A 159 18.70 -16.20 -8.49
N TYR A 160 18.77 -14.87 -8.40
CA TYR A 160 17.96 -14.05 -7.50
C TYR A 160 16.46 -14.26 -7.75
N ILE A 161 16.02 -14.18 -9.01
CA ILE A 161 14.65 -14.42 -9.46
C ILE A 161 14.19 -15.83 -9.06
N ILE A 162 14.98 -16.86 -9.36
CA ILE A 162 14.65 -18.26 -9.04
C ILE A 162 14.46 -18.45 -7.52
N LEU A 163 15.34 -17.83 -6.72
CA LEU A 163 15.35 -17.98 -5.26
C LEU A 163 14.13 -17.30 -4.63
N GLY A 164 13.72 -16.14 -5.18
CA GLY A 164 12.61 -15.32 -4.72
C GLY A 164 13.00 -14.41 -3.54
N GLN A 165 12.54 -13.16 -3.57
CA GLN A 165 12.95 -12.15 -2.59
C GLN A 165 12.63 -12.53 -1.14
N ALA A 166 11.49 -13.17 -0.88
CA ALA A 166 11.11 -13.59 0.47
C ALA A 166 12.12 -14.60 1.07
N ASN A 167 12.61 -15.55 0.27
CA ASN A 167 13.61 -16.52 0.70
C ASN A 167 14.99 -15.87 0.86
N ILE A 168 15.34 -14.96 -0.03
CA ILE A 168 16.58 -14.17 0.04
C ILE A 168 16.62 -13.36 1.34
N ALA A 169 15.53 -12.66 1.68
CA ALA A 169 15.41 -11.91 2.93
C ALA A 169 15.59 -12.81 4.15
N ALA A 170 14.90 -13.95 4.20
CA ALA A 170 15.01 -14.91 5.30
C ALA A 170 16.43 -15.52 5.44
N GLN A 171 17.10 -15.83 4.33
CA GLN A 171 18.48 -16.35 4.33
C GLN A 171 19.46 -15.28 4.79
N ALA A 172 19.39 -14.08 4.21
CA ALA A 172 20.30 -12.99 4.55
C ALA A 172 20.14 -12.56 6.02
N TRP A 173 18.91 -12.54 6.55
CA TRP A 173 18.66 -12.29 7.96
C TRP A 173 19.33 -13.32 8.87
N ARG A 174 19.15 -14.62 8.59
CA ARG A 174 19.77 -15.69 9.38
C ARG A 174 21.29 -15.56 9.41
N GLN A 175 21.88 -15.28 8.24
CA GLN A 175 23.32 -15.21 8.05
C GLN A 175 23.96 -13.95 8.62
N TYR A 176 23.32 -12.78 8.48
CA TYR A 176 23.99 -11.50 8.69
C TYR A 176 23.38 -10.61 9.79
N ALA A 177 22.17 -10.91 10.29
CA ALA A 177 21.57 -10.08 11.32
C ALA A 177 22.24 -10.33 12.69
N PRO A 178 22.73 -9.28 13.38
CA PRO A 178 23.34 -9.41 14.70
C PRO A 178 22.28 -9.76 15.74
N GLN A 179 22.72 -10.29 16.88
CA GLN A 179 21.81 -10.72 17.96
C GLN A 179 20.99 -9.56 18.53
N SER A 180 21.53 -8.34 18.56
CA SER A 180 20.79 -7.14 18.97
C SER A 180 19.56 -6.89 18.10
N HIS A 181 19.68 -7.02 16.77
CA HIS A 181 18.55 -6.83 15.86
C HIS A 181 17.59 -8.03 15.89
N LYS A 182 18.07 -9.24 16.13
CA LYS A 182 17.22 -10.42 16.36
C LYS A 182 16.38 -10.28 17.63
N LYS A 183 16.98 -9.76 18.71
CA LYS A 183 16.28 -9.41 19.96
C LYS A 183 15.24 -8.32 19.70
N LEU A 184 15.62 -7.23 19.03
CA LEU A 184 14.71 -6.15 18.67
C LEU A 184 13.50 -6.65 17.85
N LEU A 185 13.72 -7.52 16.86
CA LEU A 185 12.64 -8.13 16.08
C LEU A 185 11.68 -8.90 16.98
N LYS A 186 12.20 -9.74 17.89
CA LYS A 186 11.38 -10.57 18.79
C LYS A 186 10.52 -9.70 19.71
N GLU A 187 11.12 -8.67 20.33
CA GLU A 187 10.43 -7.75 21.23
C GLU A 187 9.37 -6.93 20.47
N ALA A 188 9.74 -6.38 19.31
CA ALA A 188 8.83 -5.59 18.48
C ALA A 188 7.63 -6.41 17.99
N ALA A 189 7.85 -7.63 17.50
CA ALA A 189 6.79 -8.51 17.03
C ALA A 189 5.87 -8.96 18.17
N GLY A 190 6.43 -9.36 19.32
CA GLY A 190 5.64 -9.72 20.49
C GLY A 190 4.83 -8.54 21.04
N TRP A 191 5.40 -7.33 21.01
CA TRP A 191 4.67 -6.13 21.35
C TRP A 191 3.48 -5.92 20.40
N LEU A 192 3.66 -6.01 19.07
CA LEU A 192 2.56 -5.87 18.11
C LEU A 192 1.43 -6.89 18.33
N VAL A 193 1.78 -8.16 18.60
CA VAL A 193 0.80 -9.21 18.92
C VAL A 193 0.02 -8.85 20.18
N SER A 194 0.68 -8.38 21.24
CA SER A 194 0.01 -8.01 22.50
C SER A 194 -0.87 -6.76 22.39
N LYS A 195 -0.68 -5.91 21.36
CA LYS A 195 -1.49 -4.71 21.12
C LYS A 195 -2.76 -4.95 20.31
N GLN A 196 -3.00 -6.15 19.80
CA GLN A 196 -4.34 -6.52 19.35
C GLN A 196 -5.18 -6.91 20.57
N GLU A 197 -5.83 -5.92 21.19
CA GLU A 197 -6.54 -6.10 22.45
C GLU A 197 -7.62 -7.21 22.38
N PRO A 198 -7.89 -7.94 23.48
CA PRO A 198 -8.82 -9.07 23.47
C PRO A 198 -10.20 -8.78 22.90
N LYS A 199 -10.76 -7.60 23.20
CA LYS A 199 -12.09 -7.14 22.76
C LYS A 199 -12.13 -6.54 21.35
N LYS A 200 -10.98 -6.25 20.75
CA LYS A 200 -10.88 -5.63 19.42
C LYS A 200 -10.42 -6.67 18.39
N LYS A 201 -10.74 -6.43 17.12
CA LYS A 201 -10.35 -7.25 15.97
C LYS A 201 -9.12 -6.72 15.24
N LEU A 202 -8.91 -5.41 15.22
CA LEU A 202 -7.74 -4.70 14.70
C LEU A 202 -7.01 -3.93 15.81
N TRP A 203 -6.00 -3.17 15.39
CA TRP A 203 -5.26 -2.22 16.22
C TRP A 203 -5.93 -0.84 16.17
N ARG A 204 -5.68 -0.02 17.20
CA ARG A 204 -6.25 1.33 17.39
C ARG A 204 -5.20 2.33 17.88
N TYR A 205 -5.59 3.60 18.00
CA TYR A 205 -4.78 4.70 18.53
C TYR A 205 -5.42 5.30 19.82
N PRO A 206 -5.33 4.62 20.98
CA PRO A 206 -5.99 5.05 22.22
C PRO A 206 -5.51 6.42 22.74
N GLU A 207 -4.26 6.76 22.46
CA GLU A 207 -3.67 8.07 22.73
C GLU A 207 -4.29 9.27 21.99
N VAL A 208 -4.96 9.04 20.85
CA VAL A 208 -5.54 10.08 20.00
C VAL A 208 -7.02 10.19 20.32
N TYR A 209 -7.64 9.06 20.63
CA TYR A 209 -9.04 8.94 20.98
C TYR A 209 -9.13 8.32 22.37
N THR A 210 -9.18 9.19 23.38
CA THR A 210 -9.26 8.79 24.79
C THR A 210 -10.66 8.33 25.18
N ASP A 211 -11.68 8.82 24.46
CA ASP A 211 -13.09 8.46 24.64
C ASP A 211 -13.56 7.50 23.55
N GLU A 212 -14.61 6.72 23.83
CA GLU A 212 -15.28 5.93 22.79
C GLU A 212 -16.14 6.86 21.90
N PRO A 213 -16.23 6.60 20.58
CA PRO A 213 -15.64 5.48 19.88
C PRO A 213 -14.14 5.67 19.59
N CYS A 214 -13.30 4.79 20.12
CA CYS A 214 -11.88 4.72 19.77
C CYS A 214 -11.74 3.73 18.60
N PRO A 215 -11.61 4.21 17.35
CA PRO A 215 -11.78 3.37 16.19
C PRO A 215 -10.62 2.37 16.06
N GLU A 216 -11.00 1.12 15.85
CA GLU A 216 -10.17 0.16 15.12
C GLU A 216 -10.01 0.66 13.69
N ASP A 217 -8.78 0.62 13.15
CA ASP A 217 -8.53 1.21 11.83
C ASP A 217 -7.77 0.31 10.86
N ALA A 218 -8.19 0.38 9.60
CA ALA A 218 -7.64 -0.40 8.49
C ALA A 218 -6.21 0.03 8.12
N SER A 219 -5.85 1.30 8.35
CA SER A 219 -4.53 1.84 8.01
C SER A 219 -3.44 1.18 8.87
N ASN A 220 -3.56 1.29 10.18
CA ASN A 220 -2.63 0.77 11.17
C ASN A 220 -2.61 -0.76 11.18
N ALA A 221 -3.78 -1.39 10.97
CA ALA A 221 -3.89 -2.83 10.80
C ALA A 221 -3.03 -3.35 9.64
N GLN A 222 -2.97 -2.64 8.51
CA GLN A 222 -2.12 -3.06 7.40
C GLN A 222 -0.63 -3.06 7.80
N TYR A 223 -0.19 -2.06 8.58
CA TYR A 223 1.21 -1.95 8.98
C TYR A 223 1.56 -3.03 9.99
N ALA A 224 0.65 -3.32 10.93
CA ALA A 224 0.79 -4.45 11.84
C ALA A 224 0.89 -5.77 11.06
N MET A 225 -0.03 -6.01 10.11
CA MET A 225 -0.04 -7.22 9.29
C MET A 225 1.21 -7.37 8.42
N LEU A 226 1.66 -6.30 7.77
CA LEU A 226 2.92 -6.28 7.00
C LEU A 226 4.11 -6.64 7.90
N ALA A 227 4.20 -6.01 9.07
CA ALA A 227 5.28 -6.26 10.02
C ALA A 227 5.25 -7.69 10.58
N LEU A 228 4.08 -8.25 10.88
CA LEU A 228 3.93 -9.63 11.33
C LEU A 228 4.28 -10.63 10.23
N ALA A 229 3.95 -10.33 8.97
CA ALA A 229 4.39 -11.12 7.82
C ALA A 229 5.91 -11.13 7.67
N VAL A 230 6.56 -9.96 7.84
CA VAL A 230 8.02 -9.85 7.90
C VAL A 230 8.57 -10.64 9.09
N ALA A 231 8.04 -10.47 10.29
CA ALA A 231 8.49 -11.17 11.48
C ALA A 231 8.44 -12.70 11.29
N ARG A 232 7.35 -13.23 10.72
CA ARG A 232 7.26 -14.65 10.31
C ARG A 232 8.37 -15.04 9.35
N ARG A 233 8.56 -14.28 8.28
CA ARG A 233 9.61 -14.55 7.28
C ARG A 233 11.01 -14.58 7.93
N LEU A 234 11.25 -13.70 8.90
CA LEU A 234 12.51 -13.58 9.62
C LEU A 234 12.66 -14.54 10.82
N GLY A 235 11.66 -15.39 11.10
CA GLY A 235 11.79 -16.49 12.06
C GLY A 235 10.95 -16.36 13.34
N TYR A 236 10.20 -15.27 13.54
CA TYR A 236 9.27 -15.16 14.67
C TYR A 236 8.06 -16.09 14.45
N ARG A 237 7.65 -16.82 15.50
CA ARG A 237 6.60 -17.86 15.39
C ARG A 237 5.42 -17.65 16.35
N ASP A 238 5.57 -16.79 17.36
CA ASP A 238 4.58 -16.61 18.42
C ASP A 238 3.46 -15.65 17.99
N ILE A 239 2.78 -15.98 16.89
CA ILE A 239 1.63 -15.23 16.38
C ILE A 239 0.44 -16.18 16.32
N PRO A 240 -0.59 -16.00 17.16
CA PRO A 240 -1.70 -16.94 17.23
C PRO A 240 -2.59 -16.85 15.99
N ASP A 241 -3.10 -17.99 15.50
CA ASP A 241 -4.02 -18.04 14.34
C ASP A 241 -5.25 -17.14 14.55
N LYS A 242 -5.74 -17.06 15.80
CA LYS A 242 -6.89 -16.23 16.20
C LYS A 242 -6.70 -14.76 15.84
N LEU A 243 -5.46 -14.25 15.84
CA LEU A 243 -5.16 -12.87 15.43
C LEU A 243 -5.52 -12.64 13.97
N TYR A 244 -5.20 -13.59 13.09
CA TYR A 244 -5.52 -13.51 11.66
C TYR A 244 -7.02 -13.65 11.40
N PHE A 245 -7.70 -14.56 12.12
CA PHE A 245 -9.15 -14.71 12.00
C PHE A 245 -9.89 -13.43 12.44
N LYS A 246 -9.45 -12.78 13.52
CA LYS A 246 -10.00 -11.47 13.93
C LYS A 246 -9.89 -10.42 12.83
N VAL A 247 -8.73 -10.32 12.19
CA VAL A 247 -8.50 -9.39 11.07
C VAL A 247 -9.44 -9.71 9.90
N ILE A 248 -9.54 -10.99 9.52
CA ILE A 248 -10.48 -11.45 8.48
C ILE A 248 -11.91 -11.04 8.83
N ASP A 249 -12.37 -11.34 10.04
CA ASP A 249 -13.73 -11.06 10.47
C ASP A 249 -14.06 -9.56 10.37
N TRP A 250 -13.15 -8.69 10.80
CA TRP A 250 -13.35 -7.25 10.69
C TRP A 250 -13.50 -6.80 9.23
N PHE A 251 -12.62 -7.23 8.33
CA PHE A 251 -12.68 -6.81 6.92
C PHE A 251 -13.90 -7.41 6.21
N LEU A 252 -14.31 -8.64 6.51
CA LEU A 252 -15.53 -9.21 5.93
C LEU A 252 -16.80 -8.49 6.41
N GLU A 253 -16.87 -8.12 7.68
CA GLU A 253 -18.04 -7.45 8.25
C GLU A 253 -18.19 -6.00 7.74
N ASN A 254 -17.07 -5.31 7.52
CA ASN A 254 -17.01 -3.87 7.26
C ASN A 254 -16.70 -3.49 5.81
N GLN A 255 -16.69 -4.46 4.87
CA GLN A 255 -16.72 -4.14 3.44
C GLN A 255 -18.08 -3.53 3.09
N GLU A 256 -18.13 -2.63 2.09
CA GLU A 256 -19.40 -2.14 1.53
C GLU A 256 -20.36 -3.31 1.27
N LYS A 257 -21.65 -3.16 1.59
CA LYS A 257 -22.63 -4.24 1.47
C LYS A 257 -22.97 -4.57 0.03
N ASP A 258 -22.91 -3.57 -0.84
CA ASP A 258 -23.18 -3.72 -2.26
C ASP A 258 -22.31 -2.77 -3.08
N GLY A 259 -22.27 -2.98 -4.38
CA GLY A 259 -21.51 -2.17 -5.33
C GLY A 259 -21.83 -2.61 -6.76
N PRO A 260 -21.56 -1.77 -7.76
CA PRO A 260 -21.84 -2.13 -9.15
C PRO A 260 -21.04 -3.36 -9.56
N GLU A 261 -21.65 -4.18 -10.42
CA GLU A 261 -20.97 -5.33 -11.00
C GLU A 261 -19.88 -4.88 -11.97
N ILE A 262 -18.73 -5.50 -11.85
CA ILE A 262 -17.55 -5.29 -12.67
C ILE A 262 -17.22 -6.64 -13.33
N PRO A 263 -17.00 -6.67 -14.66
CA PRO A 263 -16.55 -7.87 -15.34
C PRO A 263 -15.29 -8.43 -14.67
N TYR A 264 -15.28 -9.74 -14.51
CA TYR A 264 -14.15 -10.46 -13.93
C TYR A 264 -12.83 -10.11 -14.64
N PHE A 265 -11.76 -9.99 -13.84
CA PHE A 265 -10.38 -9.98 -14.29
C PHE A 265 -9.49 -10.72 -13.28
N PRO A 266 -8.35 -11.30 -13.69
CA PRO A 266 -7.55 -12.13 -12.80
C PRO A 266 -6.98 -11.39 -11.58
N VAL A 267 -7.19 -11.97 -10.40
CA VAL A 267 -6.60 -11.58 -9.11
C VAL A 267 -5.97 -12.84 -8.49
N PRO A 268 -4.71 -13.20 -8.85
CA PRO A 268 -4.15 -14.52 -8.54
C PRO A 268 -4.15 -14.88 -7.04
N GLY A 269 -3.90 -13.91 -6.17
CA GLY A 269 -3.94 -14.09 -4.71
C GLY A 269 -5.32 -14.42 -4.15
N ALA A 270 -6.39 -14.00 -4.83
CA ALA A 270 -7.76 -14.36 -4.52
C ALA A 270 -8.18 -15.66 -5.22
N ASP A 271 -7.87 -15.77 -6.51
CA ASP A 271 -8.39 -16.83 -7.37
C ASP A 271 -7.81 -18.22 -7.10
N LYS A 272 -6.72 -18.31 -6.34
CA LYS A 272 -6.03 -19.57 -6.09
C LYS A 272 -5.76 -19.76 -4.61
N SER A 273 -5.78 -21.01 -4.18
CA SER A 273 -5.28 -21.35 -2.85
C SER A 273 -3.77 -21.09 -2.78
N ILE A 274 -3.28 -20.84 -1.56
CA ILE A 274 -1.84 -20.69 -1.30
C ILE A 274 -1.04 -21.90 -1.81
N ARG A 275 -1.62 -23.11 -1.66
CA ARG A 275 -1.02 -24.36 -2.15
C ARG A 275 -0.85 -24.36 -3.67
N GLU A 276 -1.85 -23.91 -4.42
CA GLU A 276 -1.78 -23.83 -5.88
C GLU A 276 -0.78 -22.78 -6.35
N LEU A 277 -0.77 -21.60 -5.73
CA LEU A 277 0.22 -20.56 -6.03
C LEU A 277 1.66 -21.06 -5.82
N LEU A 278 1.90 -21.80 -4.74
CA LEU A 278 3.21 -22.42 -4.48
C LEU A 278 3.55 -23.55 -5.49
N LYS A 279 2.55 -24.34 -5.92
CA LYS A 279 2.74 -25.33 -7.00
C LYS A 279 3.12 -24.64 -8.32
N HIS A 280 2.48 -23.52 -8.67
CA HIS A 280 2.80 -22.75 -9.87
C HIS A 280 4.20 -22.14 -9.77
N ALA A 281 4.54 -21.55 -8.63
CA ALA A 281 5.89 -21.08 -8.37
C ALA A 281 6.95 -22.18 -8.54
N ALA A 282 6.66 -23.41 -8.09
CA ALA A 282 7.56 -24.56 -8.30
C ALA A 282 7.70 -24.95 -9.79
N LYS A 283 6.59 -24.93 -10.56
CA LYS A 283 6.63 -25.13 -12.03
C LYS A 283 7.50 -24.07 -12.71
N ILE A 284 7.33 -22.79 -12.35
CA ILE A 284 8.13 -21.68 -12.89
C ILE A 284 9.60 -21.86 -12.55
N ARG A 285 9.96 -22.20 -11.31
CA ARG A 285 11.35 -22.52 -10.94
C ARG A 285 11.94 -23.64 -11.80
N LYS A 286 11.16 -24.70 -12.05
CA LYS A 286 11.60 -25.82 -12.89
C LYS A 286 11.83 -25.37 -14.34
N ALA A 287 10.95 -24.53 -14.88
CA ALA A 287 11.11 -23.94 -16.21
C ALA A 287 12.36 -23.05 -16.28
N LEU A 288 12.56 -22.14 -15.32
CA LEU A 288 13.74 -21.28 -15.23
C LEU A 288 15.05 -22.08 -15.16
N LYS A 289 15.09 -23.17 -14.40
CA LYS A 289 16.27 -24.06 -14.33
C LYS A 289 16.55 -24.82 -15.63
N LYS A 290 15.53 -25.04 -16.47
CA LYS A 290 15.62 -25.74 -17.76
C LYS A 290 15.62 -24.78 -18.96
N LYS A 291 15.75 -23.47 -18.71
CA LYS A 291 15.73 -22.42 -19.72
C LYS A 291 16.78 -22.64 -20.80
N LYS A 292 16.41 -22.45 -22.07
CA LYS A 292 17.35 -22.47 -23.20
C LYS A 292 18.28 -21.25 -23.16
N LYS A 293 19.51 -21.36 -23.67
CA LYS A 293 20.51 -20.26 -23.65
C LYS A 293 20.01 -18.93 -24.27
N ASN A 294 19.07 -18.99 -25.20
CA ASN A 294 18.49 -17.84 -25.90
C ASN A 294 17.25 -17.23 -25.21
N GLN A 295 16.71 -17.89 -24.18
CA GLN A 295 15.58 -17.39 -23.41
C GLN A 295 16.07 -16.56 -22.21
N THR A 296 15.28 -15.59 -21.80
CA THR A 296 15.47 -14.79 -20.59
C THR A 296 14.60 -15.32 -19.44
N ALA A 297 14.90 -14.95 -18.19
CA ALA A 297 14.10 -15.39 -17.05
C ALA A 297 12.71 -14.72 -17.06
N GLU A 298 12.69 -13.48 -17.55
CA GLU A 298 11.54 -12.62 -17.73
C GLU A 298 10.56 -13.24 -18.73
N GLU A 299 11.04 -13.67 -19.91
CA GLU A 299 10.23 -14.38 -20.90
C GLU A 299 9.57 -15.65 -20.33
N ILE A 300 10.27 -16.40 -19.48
CA ILE A 300 9.69 -17.60 -18.84
C ILE A 300 8.60 -17.22 -17.85
N ILE A 301 8.79 -16.15 -17.07
CA ILE A 301 7.81 -15.69 -16.09
C ILE A 301 6.57 -15.16 -16.81
N GLU A 302 6.74 -14.40 -17.89
CA GLU A 302 5.66 -13.90 -18.73
C GLU A 302 4.88 -15.04 -19.38
N GLN A 303 5.56 -16.04 -19.94
CA GLN A 303 4.92 -17.25 -20.49
C GLN A 303 4.18 -18.08 -19.44
N ALA A 304 4.52 -17.91 -18.17
CA ALA A 304 3.86 -18.57 -17.05
C ALA A 304 2.70 -17.76 -16.47
N GLU A 305 2.45 -16.53 -16.92
CA GLU A 305 1.31 -15.71 -16.50
C GLU A 305 -0.03 -16.45 -16.61
N PRO A 306 -0.32 -17.24 -17.67
CA PRO A 306 -1.56 -18.01 -17.76
C PRO A 306 -1.76 -19.01 -16.61
N LEU A 307 -0.70 -19.45 -15.93
CA LEU A 307 -0.82 -20.31 -14.74
C LEU A 307 -1.54 -19.58 -13.60
N TYR A 308 -1.46 -18.26 -13.54
CA TYR A 308 -2.07 -17.45 -12.50
C TYR A 308 -3.52 -17.06 -12.80
N ARG A 309 -3.99 -17.30 -14.04
CA ARG A 309 -5.39 -17.13 -14.41
C ARG A 309 -6.25 -18.28 -13.87
N THR A 310 -7.52 -18.00 -13.64
CA THR A 310 -8.56 -19.02 -13.42
C THR A 310 -9.60 -18.92 -14.51
N ASN A 311 -10.38 -20.01 -14.66
CA ASN A 311 -11.59 -20.03 -15.49
C ASN A 311 -12.77 -19.41 -14.74
N GLU A 312 -12.51 -18.61 -13.69
CA GLU A 312 -13.56 -17.97 -12.92
C GLU A 312 -14.22 -16.90 -13.78
N THR A 313 -15.53 -16.92 -13.82
CA THR A 313 -16.34 -15.95 -14.58
C THR A 313 -17.33 -15.22 -13.68
N PHE A 314 -17.29 -15.47 -12.36
CA PHE A 314 -18.23 -14.83 -11.45
C PHE A 314 -18.01 -13.31 -11.44
N PRO A 315 -19.08 -12.53 -11.59
CA PRO A 315 -19.00 -11.08 -11.54
C PRO A 315 -18.44 -10.64 -10.19
N MET A 316 -17.59 -9.63 -10.23
CA MET A 316 -17.08 -8.96 -9.03
C MET A 316 -18.00 -7.80 -8.69
N LYS A 317 -18.17 -7.47 -7.41
CA LYS A 317 -18.85 -6.24 -7.01
C LYS A 317 -17.81 -5.22 -6.58
N ALA A 318 -17.86 -4.01 -7.09
CA ALA A 318 -16.96 -2.94 -6.67
C ALA A 318 -17.28 -2.48 -5.24
N ARG A 319 -16.74 -3.19 -4.23
CA ARG A 319 -16.97 -2.97 -2.80
C ARG A 319 -15.65 -2.74 -2.08
N GLY A 320 -15.50 -1.59 -1.43
CA GLY A 320 -14.28 -1.17 -0.75
C GLY A 320 -14.40 -1.13 0.78
N TRP A 321 -13.41 -0.48 1.40
CA TRP A 321 -13.34 -0.28 2.84
C TRP A 321 -13.07 1.18 3.21
N GLY A 322 -13.65 1.61 4.33
CA GLY A 322 -13.32 2.85 5.02
C GLY A 322 -12.10 2.72 5.94
N TYR A 323 -11.70 3.83 6.55
CA TYR A 323 -10.64 3.84 7.56
C TYR A 323 -11.08 3.10 8.82
N SER A 324 -12.33 3.31 9.25
CA SER A 324 -13.01 2.59 10.34
C SER A 324 -14.25 1.86 9.83
N ALA A 325 -14.95 1.17 10.74
CA ALA A 325 -16.23 0.55 10.46
C ALA A 325 -17.28 1.60 9.98
N PRO A 326 -18.27 1.20 9.15
CA PRO A 326 -19.36 2.07 8.73
C PRO A 326 -20.03 2.78 9.90
N GLY A 327 -20.25 4.10 9.79
CA GLY A 327 -20.89 4.91 10.83
C GLY A 327 -20.00 5.28 12.02
N VAL A 328 -18.73 4.85 12.06
CA VAL A 328 -17.77 5.29 13.09
C VAL A 328 -17.07 6.56 12.63
N LEU A 329 -17.24 7.64 13.39
CA LEU A 329 -16.67 8.98 13.13
C LEU A 329 -16.93 9.49 11.68
N PRO A 330 -18.18 9.50 11.21
CA PRO A 330 -18.54 9.95 9.85
C PRO A 330 -18.28 11.45 9.63
N GLU A 331 -18.31 12.26 10.69
CA GLU A 331 -18.10 13.71 10.63
C GLU A 331 -16.69 14.11 10.16
N ILE A 332 -15.70 13.24 10.36
CA ILE A 332 -14.34 13.37 9.82
C ILE A 332 -14.07 12.39 8.64
N GLY A 333 -15.13 11.70 8.22
CA GLY A 333 -15.21 10.76 7.11
C GLY A 333 -14.36 9.50 7.31
N PHE A 334 -14.25 8.99 8.53
CA PHE A 334 -13.44 7.78 8.78
C PHE A 334 -14.13 6.51 8.26
N ASP A 335 -15.44 6.48 8.22
CA ASP A 335 -16.21 5.43 7.57
C ASP A 335 -16.23 5.53 6.02
N THR A 336 -15.77 6.66 5.46
CA THR A 336 -15.74 6.88 4.02
C THR A 336 -14.77 5.93 3.34
N VAL A 337 -15.31 5.12 2.42
CA VAL A 337 -14.55 4.19 1.59
C VAL A 337 -13.56 4.95 0.70
N SER A 338 -12.33 4.47 0.60
CA SER A 338 -11.28 5.14 -0.18
C SER A 338 -10.30 4.16 -0.80
N GLY A 339 -9.54 4.60 -1.81
CA GLY A 339 -8.59 3.71 -2.50
C GLY A 339 -7.49 3.19 -1.58
N SER A 340 -6.95 4.04 -0.70
CA SER A 340 -5.91 3.60 0.23
C SER A 340 -6.41 2.56 1.21
N MET A 341 -7.62 2.74 1.76
CA MET A 341 -8.20 1.80 2.71
C MET A 341 -8.67 0.51 2.03
N THR A 342 -9.18 0.60 0.80
CA THR A 342 -9.52 -0.59 0.01
C THR A 342 -8.29 -1.44 -0.28
N ALA A 343 -7.19 -0.81 -0.72
CA ALA A 343 -5.92 -1.50 -0.91
C ALA A 343 -5.39 -2.09 0.42
N SER A 344 -5.59 -1.38 1.54
CA SER A 344 -5.22 -1.87 2.88
C SER A 344 -5.97 -3.14 3.28
N GLY A 345 -7.28 -3.21 3.00
CA GLY A 345 -8.10 -4.40 3.24
C GLY A 345 -7.62 -5.60 2.44
N ILE A 346 -7.32 -5.40 1.15
CA ILE A 346 -6.71 -6.44 0.29
C ILE A 346 -5.39 -6.94 0.88
N CYS A 347 -4.50 -6.03 1.31
CA CYS A 347 -3.23 -6.41 1.95
C CYS A 347 -3.46 -7.28 3.20
N CYS A 348 -4.34 -6.85 4.11
CA CYS A 348 -4.63 -7.56 5.35
C CYS A 348 -5.20 -8.96 5.09
N LEU A 349 -6.17 -9.07 4.18
CA LEU A 349 -6.80 -10.34 3.80
C LEU A 349 -5.79 -11.29 3.15
N MET A 350 -4.97 -10.80 2.22
CA MET A 350 -3.97 -11.64 1.55
C MET A 350 -2.89 -12.14 2.53
N ILE A 351 -2.43 -11.28 3.45
CA ILE A 351 -1.48 -11.68 4.49
C ILE A 351 -2.12 -12.72 5.42
N ALA A 352 -3.37 -12.53 5.85
CA ALA A 352 -4.07 -13.50 6.71
C ALA A 352 -4.29 -14.83 6.00
N LYS A 353 -4.67 -14.81 4.71
CA LYS A 353 -4.83 -16.00 3.87
C LYS A 353 -3.52 -16.78 3.74
N GLU A 354 -2.41 -16.10 3.44
CA GLU A 354 -1.08 -16.74 3.43
C GLU A 354 -0.74 -17.29 4.82
N ALA A 355 -1.02 -16.51 5.85
CA ALA A 355 -0.61 -16.82 7.21
C ALA A 355 -1.25 -18.10 7.74
N LEU A 356 -2.56 -18.25 7.50
CA LEU A 356 -3.37 -19.39 7.93
C LEU A 356 -3.20 -20.60 7.02
N GLY A 357 -2.84 -20.40 5.74
CA GLY A 357 -2.68 -21.47 4.77
C GLY A 357 -3.91 -22.38 4.72
N GLY A 358 -3.72 -23.70 4.87
CA GLY A 358 -4.81 -24.68 4.86
C GLY A 358 -5.79 -24.61 6.03
N LYS A 359 -5.53 -23.78 7.06
CA LYS A 359 -6.45 -23.57 8.19
C LYS A 359 -7.63 -22.67 7.81
N LEU A 360 -7.44 -21.77 6.84
CA LEU A 360 -8.54 -20.99 6.26
C LEU A 360 -9.21 -21.83 5.17
N ARG A 361 -10.47 -22.24 5.39
CA ARG A 361 -11.18 -23.19 4.53
C ARG A 361 -12.70 -22.94 4.50
N GLY A 362 -13.37 -23.54 3.51
CA GLY A 362 -14.82 -23.47 3.32
C GLY A 362 -15.32 -22.05 3.07
N LYS A 363 -16.57 -21.78 3.49
CA LYS A 363 -17.25 -20.48 3.26
C LYS A 363 -16.45 -19.25 3.68
N LYS A 364 -15.63 -19.35 4.73
CA LYS A 364 -14.79 -18.22 5.18
C LYS A 364 -13.63 -17.96 4.21
N ALA A 365 -13.03 -19.00 3.63
CA ALA A 365 -12.01 -18.84 2.59
C ALA A 365 -12.61 -18.23 1.32
N GLU A 366 -13.77 -18.75 0.89
CA GLU A 366 -14.52 -18.23 -0.27
C GLU A 366 -14.89 -16.75 -0.07
N ALA A 367 -15.36 -16.36 1.13
CA ALA A 367 -15.67 -14.97 1.44
C ALA A 367 -14.43 -14.06 1.42
N VAL A 368 -13.28 -14.55 1.91
CA VAL A 368 -12.00 -13.81 1.84
C VAL A 368 -11.57 -13.59 0.39
N ASP A 369 -11.70 -14.62 -0.45
CA ASP A 369 -11.33 -14.57 -1.86
C ASP A 369 -12.25 -13.61 -2.63
N GLN A 370 -13.56 -13.70 -2.40
CA GLN A 370 -14.53 -12.76 -2.99
C GLN A 370 -14.28 -11.33 -2.52
N ALA A 371 -14.03 -11.12 -1.23
CA ALA A 371 -13.78 -9.77 -0.70
C ALA A 371 -12.56 -9.13 -1.36
N MET A 372 -11.47 -9.88 -1.58
CA MET A 372 -10.29 -9.37 -2.29
C MET A 372 -10.59 -9.05 -3.76
N ARG A 373 -11.34 -9.90 -4.49
CA ARG A 373 -11.79 -9.60 -5.86
C ARG A 373 -12.60 -8.31 -5.91
N ASP A 374 -13.56 -8.17 -5.01
CA ASP A 374 -14.44 -7.01 -4.91
C ASP A 374 -13.67 -5.72 -4.60
N GLY A 375 -12.65 -5.81 -3.74
CA GLY A 375 -11.72 -4.71 -3.50
C GLY A 375 -10.95 -4.29 -4.74
N PHE A 376 -10.46 -5.24 -5.54
CA PHE A 376 -9.82 -4.94 -6.83
C PHE A 376 -10.80 -4.37 -7.85
N ALA A 377 -12.05 -4.86 -7.90
CA ALA A 377 -13.11 -4.28 -8.72
C ALA A 377 -13.41 -2.83 -8.33
N TRP A 378 -13.38 -2.53 -7.03
CA TRP A 378 -13.49 -1.15 -6.53
C TRP A 378 -12.31 -0.28 -6.98
N LEU A 379 -11.08 -0.80 -6.89
CA LEU A 379 -9.88 -0.09 -7.34
C LEU A 379 -9.91 0.16 -8.85
N ARG A 380 -10.35 -0.81 -9.67
CA ARG A 380 -10.54 -0.65 -11.11
C ARG A 380 -11.54 0.47 -11.41
N LYS A 381 -12.74 0.40 -10.84
CA LYS A 381 -13.81 1.40 -11.06
C LYS A 381 -13.35 2.82 -10.73
N ASN A 382 -12.57 2.97 -9.66
CA ASN A 382 -12.13 4.26 -9.15
C ASN A 382 -10.68 4.59 -9.48
N TRP A 383 -10.10 3.90 -10.48
CA TRP A 383 -8.68 3.95 -10.74
C TRP A 383 -8.20 5.37 -11.06
N THR A 384 -7.09 5.74 -10.44
CA THR A 384 -6.36 6.97 -10.72
C THR A 384 -4.99 6.87 -10.10
N VAL A 385 -4.05 7.68 -10.60
CA VAL A 385 -2.69 7.77 -10.07
C VAL A 385 -2.39 9.11 -9.39
N SER A 386 -3.29 10.09 -9.51
CA SER A 386 -3.04 11.49 -9.12
C SER A 386 -3.70 11.90 -7.81
N ARG A 387 -4.62 11.09 -7.28
CA ARG A 387 -5.34 11.35 -6.04
C ARG A 387 -5.68 10.03 -5.35
N ASN A 388 -6.03 10.09 -4.06
CA ASN A 388 -6.65 8.96 -3.39
C ASN A 388 -8.18 9.00 -3.65
N PRO A 389 -8.77 7.99 -4.31
CA PRO A 389 -10.20 8.01 -4.63
C PRO A 389 -11.07 8.15 -3.38
N CYS A 390 -12.14 8.97 -3.48
CA CYS A 390 -13.09 9.29 -2.42
C CYS A 390 -12.47 9.92 -1.14
N LYS A 391 -11.19 10.29 -1.18
CA LYS A 391 -10.49 10.92 -0.06
C LYS A 391 -9.41 11.85 -0.61
N PRO A 392 -9.65 13.16 -0.76
CA PRO A 392 -8.73 14.09 -1.44
C PRO A 392 -7.47 14.42 -0.60
N ARG A 393 -6.79 13.38 -0.12
CA ARG A 393 -5.61 13.40 0.75
C ARG A 393 -4.90 12.05 0.70
N TYR A 394 -3.60 12.05 1.00
CA TYR A 394 -2.78 10.84 1.11
C TYR A 394 -2.55 10.10 -0.22
N GLU A 395 -2.42 10.82 -1.33
CA GLU A 395 -2.26 10.29 -2.68
C GLU A 395 -0.99 9.42 -2.86
N TYR A 396 0.15 9.84 -2.30
CA TYR A 396 1.40 9.06 -2.35
C TYR A 396 1.30 7.78 -1.52
N TYR A 397 0.64 7.87 -0.37
CA TYR A 397 0.34 6.73 0.48
C TYR A 397 -0.61 5.76 -0.23
N TYR A 398 -1.65 6.26 -0.90
CA TYR A 398 -2.56 5.46 -1.71
C TYR A 398 -1.83 4.69 -2.80
N LEU A 399 -0.98 5.34 -3.60
CA LEU A 399 -0.19 4.66 -4.63
C LEU A 399 0.65 3.53 -4.02
N TYR A 400 1.31 3.79 -2.89
CA TYR A 400 2.08 2.76 -2.21
C TYR A 400 1.23 1.65 -1.59
N SER A 401 0.01 1.94 -1.12
CA SER A 401 -0.95 0.93 -0.70
C SER A 401 -1.39 0.04 -1.86
N VAL A 402 -1.62 0.60 -3.05
CA VAL A 402 -1.90 -0.18 -4.27
C VAL A 402 -0.71 -1.08 -4.62
N GLU A 403 0.51 -0.55 -4.59
CA GLU A 403 1.72 -1.36 -4.84
C GLU A 403 1.77 -2.58 -3.91
N ARG A 404 1.49 -2.39 -2.62
CA ARG A 404 1.42 -3.50 -1.65
C ARG A 404 0.34 -4.50 -2.01
N ALA A 405 -0.88 -4.04 -2.27
CA ALA A 405 -2.02 -4.91 -2.62
C ALA A 405 -1.65 -5.78 -3.82
N CYS A 406 -1.22 -5.15 -4.93
CA CYS A 406 -0.84 -5.83 -6.15
C CYS A 406 0.33 -6.80 -5.96
N GLN A 407 1.37 -6.42 -5.21
CA GLN A 407 2.52 -7.29 -4.96
C GLN A 407 2.17 -8.52 -4.13
N LEU A 408 1.35 -8.34 -3.08
CA LEU A 408 0.99 -9.42 -2.19
C LEU A 408 0.07 -10.43 -2.88
N THR A 409 -0.80 -9.97 -3.78
CA THR A 409 -1.73 -10.83 -4.55
C THR A 409 -1.18 -11.28 -5.90
N LEU A 410 0.07 -10.92 -6.25
CA LEU A 410 0.69 -11.20 -7.55
C LEU A 410 -0.10 -10.60 -8.74
N THR A 411 -0.85 -9.53 -8.50
CA THR A 411 -1.66 -8.86 -9.51
C THR A 411 -0.79 -7.91 -10.33
N GLN A 412 -0.52 -8.26 -11.59
CA GLN A 412 0.33 -7.45 -12.47
C GLN A 412 -0.41 -6.26 -13.08
N HIS A 413 -1.70 -6.43 -13.38
CA HIS A 413 -2.57 -5.40 -13.95
C HIS A 413 -3.87 -5.36 -13.17
N ILE A 414 -4.42 -4.17 -12.94
CA ILE A 414 -5.78 -4.01 -12.41
C ILE A 414 -6.68 -3.86 -13.63
N ALA A 415 -7.18 -5.00 -14.13
CA ALA A 415 -7.84 -5.10 -15.42
C ALA A 415 -7.03 -4.43 -16.54
N GLU A 416 -7.53 -3.36 -17.15
CA GLU A 416 -6.85 -2.59 -18.20
C GLU A 416 -5.66 -1.75 -17.71
N HIS A 417 -5.47 -1.59 -16.40
CA HIS A 417 -4.47 -0.67 -15.85
C HIS A 417 -3.13 -1.34 -15.52
N ASP A 418 -2.05 -0.88 -16.17
CA ASP A 418 -0.68 -1.08 -15.69
C ASP A 418 -0.44 -0.14 -14.51
N TRP A 419 -0.90 -0.57 -13.33
CA TRP A 419 -0.88 0.25 -12.11
C TRP A 419 0.52 0.80 -11.79
N TYR A 420 1.57 0.03 -12.11
CA TYR A 420 2.94 0.45 -11.85
C TYR A 420 3.42 1.43 -12.92
N GLY A 421 3.24 1.10 -14.19
CA GLY A 421 3.59 1.96 -15.32
C GLY A 421 2.91 3.32 -15.22
N GLU A 422 1.60 3.35 -15.04
CA GLU A 422 0.84 4.59 -14.90
C GLU A 422 1.30 5.41 -13.69
N GLY A 423 1.47 4.78 -12.53
CA GLY A 423 1.87 5.46 -11.30
C GLY A 423 3.30 6.01 -11.36
N ALA A 424 4.23 5.25 -11.93
CA ALA A 424 5.62 5.70 -12.03
C ALA A 424 5.77 6.81 -13.08
N LYS A 425 5.01 6.77 -14.18
CA LYS A 425 4.98 7.86 -15.18
C LYS A 425 4.47 9.15 -14.53
N HIS A 426 3.41 9.04 -13.72
CA HIS A 426 2.88 10.17 -12.96
C HIS A 426 3.92 10.75 -11.99
N LEU A 427 4.50 9.92 -11.11
CA LEU A 427 5.49 10.39 -10.13
C LEU A 427 6.72 11.02 -10.78
N LEU A 428 7.21 10.48 -11.89
CA LEU A 428 8.34 11.05 -12.63
C LEU A 428 8.00 12.42 -13.23
N ALA A 429 6.75 12.64 -13.66
CA ALA A 429 6.32 13.90 -14.25
C ALA A 429 6.18 15.03 -13.21
N ILE A 430 5.90 14.70 -11.95
CA ILE A 430 5.64 15.69 -10.88
C ILE A 430 6.76 15.82 -9.85
N GLN A 431 7.91 15.15 -10.06
CA GLN A 431 9.05 15.26 -9.16
C GLN A 431 9.68 16.65 -9.25
N ASN A 432 9.98 17.26 -8.11
CA ASN A 432 10.66 18.56 -8.04
C ASN A 432 12.13 18.45 -8.48
N ALA A 433 12.72 19.59 -8.85
CA ALA A 433 14.12 19.66 -9.27
C ALA A 433 15.10 19.16 -8.18
N ASP A 434 14.77 19.37 -6.90
CA ASP A 434 15.55 18.93 -5.74
C ASP A 434 15.38 17.42 -5.42
N GLY A 435 14.52 16.72 -6.16
CA GLY A 435 14.23 15.29 -6.00
C GLY A 435 13.06 14.97 -5.08
N SER A 436 12.48 15.95 -4.40
CA SER A 436 11.33 15.74 -3.53
C SER A 436 10.02 15.61 -4.29
N TRP A 437 9.01 15.14 -3.58
CA TRP A 437 7.61 15.35 -3.95
C TRP A 437 6.94 16.29 -2.96
N ASN A 438 6.05 17.15 -3.48
CA ASN A 438 5.50 18.28 -2.74
C ASN A 438 4.78 17.86 -1.45
N LYS A 439 4.83 18.74 -0.45
CA LYS A 439 3.96 18.62 0.72
C LYS A 439 2.50 18.68 0.27
N THR A 440 1.65 17.94 0.96
CA THR A 440 0.20 17.99 0.76
C THR A 440 -0.43 18.52 2.05
N GLN A 441 -1.74 18.74 2.06
CA GLN A 441 -2.43 19.26 3.25
C GLN A 441 -2.17 18.42 4.51
N HIS A 442 -1.92 17.11 4.36
CA HIS A 442 -1.81 16.17 5.47
C HIS A 442 -0.47 15.45 5.60
N LEU A 443 0.39 15.49 4.58
CA LEU A 443 1.69 14.82 4.60
C LEU A 443 2.80 15.79 4.22
N SER A 444 3.92 15.66 4.93
CA SER A 444 5.13 16.42 4.64
C SER A 444 5.75 16.01 3.31
N ALA A 445 6.56 16.90 2.73
CA ALA A 445 7.36 16.59 1.54
C ALA A 445 8.31 15.39 1.79
N LEU A 446 8.86 15.27 3.00
CA LEU A 446 9.67 14.11 3.38
C LEU A 446 8.88 12.81 3.29
N THR A 447 7.67 12.79 3.89
CA THR A 447 6.81 11.60 3.91
C THR A 447 6.39 11.21 2.50
N ASN A 448 5.97 12.18 1.68
CA ASN A 448 5.61 11.94 0.28
C ASN A 448 6.80 11.45 -0.55
N THR A 449 8.00 11.98 -0.29
CA THR A 449 9.23 11.52 -0.94
C THR A 449 9.58 10.09 -0.56
N CYS A 450 9.40 9.71 0.71
CA CYS A 450 9.57 8.33 1.15
C CYS A 450 8.57 7.39 0.44
N PHE A 451 7.28 7.74 0.39
CA PHE A 451 6.28 6.97 -0.34
C PHE A 451 6.60 6.85 -1.83
N GLY A 452 7.03 7.94 -2.47
CA GLY A 452 7.44 7.95 -3.88
C GLY A 452 8.58 6.98 -4.16
N ILE A 453 9.63 6.97 -3.31
CA ILE A 453 10.71 5.98 -3.43
C ILE A 453 10.18 4.55 -3.28
N LEU A 454 9.34 4.30 -2.27
CA LEU A 454 8.84 2.95 -1.98
C LEU A 454 7.94 2.41 -3.10
N PHE A 455 7.12 3.26 -3.71
CA PHE A 455 6.35 2.91 -4.89
C PHE A 455 7.25 2.64 -6.10
N LEU A 456 8.12 3.59 -6.46
CA LEU A 456 9.01 3.48 -7.63
C LEU A 456 9.97 2.29 -7.53
N LYS A 457 10.38 1.93 -6.32
CA LYS A 457 11.24 0.77 -6.05
C LYS A 457 10.44 -0.46 -5.66
N ARG A 458 9.11 -0.45 -5.81
CA ARG A 458 8.23 -1.61 -5.56
C ARG A 458 8.63 -2.36 -4.30
N ALA A 459 8.70 -1.61 -3.21
CA ALA A 459 9.47 -1.96 -2.03
C ALA A 459 8.90 -3.14 -1.24
N THR A 460 7.67 -3.57 -1.52
CA THR A 460 6.98 -4.62 -0.76
C THR A 460 7.52 -5.99 -1.09
N THR A 461 8.08 -6.67 -0.10
CA THR A 461 8.53 -8.05 -0.25
C THR A 461 7.33 -8.99 -0.24
N PRO A 462 7.15 -9.85 -1.27
CA PRO A 462 6.02 -10.77 -1.34
C PRO A 462 5.89 -11.67 -0.10
N VAL A 463 4.66 -12.01 0.27
CA VAL A 463 4.41 -13.04 1.30
C VAL A 463 4.61 -14.45 0.75
N LEU A 464 4.30 -14.64 -0.53
CA LEU A 464 4.57 -15.88 -1.24
C LEU A 464 5.99 -15.90 -1.77
N ASN A 465 6.71 -16.99 -1.49
CA ASN A 465 7.98 -17.24 -2.15
C ASN A 465 7.71 -17.71 -3.59
N VAL A 466 7.52 -16.77 -4.51
CA VAL A 466 7.39 -17.03 -5.95
C VAL A 466 8.61 -16.50 -6.70
N PRO A 467 9.07 -17.17 -7.78
CA PRO A 467 9.96 -16.53 -8.73
C PRO A 467 9.24 -15.32 -9.29
N SER A 468 9.78 -14.15 -8.99
CA SER A 468 9.25 -12.91 -9.50
C SER A 468 10.43 -12.06 -9.93
N VAL A 469 10.20 -11.26 -10.96
CA VAL A 469 11.02 -10.09 -11.23
C VAL A 469 10.70 -9.12 -10.09
N THR A 470 11.27 -9.33 -8.91
CA THR A 470 11.02 -8.42 -7.78
C THR A 470 11.82 -7.14 -8.06
N PHE A 471 11.10 -6.06 -8.32
CA PHE A 471 11.66 -4.80 -8.79
C PHE A 471 12.26 -4.03 -7.62
N THR A 472 13.55 -3.73 -7.67
CA THR A 472 14.09 -2.54 -6.99
C THR A 472 15.04 -1.86 -7.97
N GLY A 473 14.47 -1.12 -8.93
CA GLY A 473 15.10 -0.31 -10.00
C GLY A 473 16.50 -0.76 -10.48
N ASP A 474 16.49 -1.43 -11.62
CA ASP A 474 17.28 -1.15 -12.83
C ASP A 474 16.74 -2.09 -13.95
N TYR A 475 15.40 -2.23 -14.07
CA TYR A 475 14.81 -3.41 -14.73
C TYR A 475 13.63 -3.16 -15.68
N LEU A 476 13.69 -2.07 -16.43
CA LEU A 476 12.78 -1.85 -17.55
C LEU A 476 13.61 -1.66 -18.81
N LYS A 477 14.00 -2.79 -19.39
CA LYS A 477 14.66 -2.84 -20.69
C LYS A 477 14.18 -4.05 -21.49
N LYS A 478 13.18 -3.80 -22.34
CA LYS A 478 13.04 -4.15 -23.77
C LYS A 478 13.46 -5.55 -24.23
N LYS A 479 12.53 -6.16 -24.96
CA LYS A 479 12.75 -6.43 -26.40
C LYS A 479 11.96 -5.42 -27.23
N GLN A 480 12.67 -4.55 -27.95
CA GLN A 480 12.16 -4.05 -29.22
C GLN A 480 12.35 -5.17 -30.23
N ASP A 481 11.31 -5.45 -31.01
CA ASP A 481 11.42 -6.29 -32.19
C ASP A 481 12.58 -5.82 -33.06
N LYS A 482 13.56 -6.71 -33.23
CA LYS A 482 14.36 -6.70 -34.44
C LYS A 482 13.43 -7.12 -35.57
N LYS A 483 12.71 -6.16 -36.17
CA LYS A 483 12.29 -6.31 -37.57
C LYS A 483 13.59 -6.48 -38.36
N LYS A 484 13.88 -7.73 -38.72
CA LYS A 484 14.79 -8.07 -39.82
C LYS A 484 14.24 -7.39 -41.08
N LYS A 485 14.72 -6.18 -41.38
CA LYS A 485 14.82 -5.74 -42.77
C LYS A 485 16.09 -6.38 -43.33
N ASN A 486 15.98 -7.62 -43.77
CA ASN A 486 16.88 -8.18 -44.77
C ASN A 486 16.11 -8.28 -46.07
N LYS A 487 16.50 -7.41 -47.01
CA LYS A 487 16.56 -7.56 -48.47
C LYS A 487 15.83 -8.77 -49.06
N LYS A 488 14.85 -8.50 -49.92
CA LYS A 488 15.07 -8.57 -51.36
C LYS A 488 14.46 -7.34 -52.00
#